data_AF-M1JIR2-F1
#
_entry.id   AF-M1JIR2-F1
#
_cell.length_a   1.000
_cell.length_b   1.000
_cell.length_c   1.000
_cell.angle_alpha   90.00
_cell.angle_beta   90.00
_cell.angle_gamma   90.00
#
_symmetry.space_group_name_H-M   'P 1'
#
loop_
_entity.id
_entity.type
_entity.pdbx_description
1 polymer ?
#
loop_
_entity_poly.entity_id
_entity_poly.type
_entity_poly.pdbx_seq_one_letter_code
_entity_poly.pdbx_strand_id
1 'polypeptide(L)'
;MKISPMPMSYRIDFEGSSEIGAYMSLTNTYCVIGRSQSNNVLKFLQENVAIPIVETTINSIRSVGSQCRGNRHGLLVPHTITDQEIMHIRNSLPEDVVVRRIEERLNALGNVILCNDHIAIIHGDLDKESEDLIRDVLQVHVYRQNIGQEPLVGTFGALNNQGMLVHPFTSTECQKELSELLEVNVVAGTINGGSPCVGGGVVANDWMCIAGIKTTNVEMAVIEGVFDLTGDQDLEARRRAIVDAIVR
;
A
#
# COMPACT_ATOMS: atom_id res chain seq x y z
N MET A 1 -11.64 25.30 4.96
CA MET A 1 -10.61 24.54 5.71
C MET A 1 -10.84 23.08 5.40
N LYS A 2 -10.08 22.49 4.46
CA LYS A 2 -10.07 21.04 4.28
C LYS A 2 -9.32 20.49 5.49
N ILE A 3 -10.04 19.82 6.38
CA ILE A 3 -9.46 19.09 7.51
C ILE A 3 -8.56 18.03 6.86
N SER A 4 -7.25 18.17 6.98
CA SER A 4 -6.34 17.07 6.64
C SER A 4 -6.76 15.86 7.47
N PRO A 5 -6.98 14.68 6.86
CA PRO A 5 -7.33 13.49 7.63
C PRO A 5 -6.24 13.27 8.68
N MET A 6 -6.65 13.16 9.96
CA MET A 6 -5.72 12.79 11.01
C MET A 6 -5.15 11.42 10.66
N PRO A 7 -3.85 11.18 10.83
CA PRO A 7 -3.29 9.90 10.50
C PRO A 7 -3.77 8.85 11.47
N MET A 8 -4.31 7.77 10.91
CA MET A 8 -5.04 6.76 11.65
C MET A 8 -4.56 5.36 11.27
N SER A 9 -4.27 4.57 12.29
CA SER A 9 -3.87 3.18 12.19
C SER A 9 -5.03 2.28 12.60
N TYR A 10 -5.45 1.41 11.71
CA TYR A 10 -6.58 0.51 11.95
C TYR A 10 -6.18 -0.94 11.83
N ARG A 11 -6.89 -1.79 12.58
CA ARG A 11 -6.79 -3.23 12.50
C ARG A 11 -8.11 -3.79 12.00
N ILE A 12 -8.08 -4.51 10.89
CA ILE A 12 -9.28 -5.13 10.34
C ILE A 12 -9.04 -6.61 10.04
N ASP A 13 -10.12 -7.31 9.77
CA ASP A 13 -10.13 -8.68 9.30
C ASP A 13 -10.98 -8.74 8.04
N PHE A 14 -10.51 -9.49 7.04
CA PHE A 14 -11.24 -9.71 5.80
C PHE A 14 -11.66 -11.19 5.74
N GLU A 15 -12.92 -11.47 6.11
CA GLU A 15 -13.52 -12.82 6.07
C GLU A 15 -12.71 -13.90 6.83
N GLY A 16 -12.10 -13.55 7.95
CA GLY A 16 -11.24 -14.41 8.77
C GLY A 16 -9.77 -14.41 8.37
N SER A 17 -9.40 -13.66 7.33
CA SER A 17 -8.01 -13.45 6.92
C SER A 17 -7.45 -12.13 7.43
N SER A 18 -6.25 -12.21 7.99
CA SER A 18 -5.47 -11.04 8.43
C SER A 18 -4.54 -10.50 7.32
N GLU A 19 -4.57 -11.10 6.12
CA GLU A 19 -3.77 -10.69 4.96
C GLU A 19 -4.52 -9.65 4.12
N ILE A 20 -4.73 -8.47 4.70
CA ILE A 20 -5.54 -7.41 4.08
C ILE A 20 -4.96 -6.92 2.76
N GLY A 21 -3.63 -6.81 2.65
CA GLY A 21 -2.96 -6.37 1.43
C GLY A 21 -3.13 -7.31 0.24
N ALA A 22 -3.53 -8.57 0.48
CA ALA A 22 -3.92 -9.47 -0.60
C ALA A 22 -5.29 -9.10 -1.20
N TYR A 23 -6.19 -8.50 -0.41
CA TYR A 23 -7.58 -8.22 -0.81
C TYR A 23 -7.83 -6.75 -1.17
N MET A 24 -7.01 -5.82 -0.68
CA MET A 24 -7.16 -4.39 -0.98
C MET A 24 -5.84 -3.76 -1.42
N SER A 25 -5.96 -2.73 -2.27
CA SER A 25 -4.87 -1.85 -2.66
C SER A 25 -5.26 -0.42 -2.28
N LEU A 26 -4.50 0.18 -1.38
CA LEU A 26 -4.72 1.55 -0.92
C LEU A 26 -3.71 2.48 -1.59
N THR A 27 -4.19 3.60 -2.14
CA THR A 27 -3.36 4.69 -2.66
C THR A 27 -3.78 6.01 -2.01
N ASN A 28 -3.09 7.09 -2.35
CA ASN A 28 -3.46 8.43 -1.88
C ASN A 28 -4.78 8.94 -2.50
N THR A 29 -5.15 8.50 -3.70
CA THR A 29 -6.32 9.03 -4.44
C THR A 29 -7.51 8.09 -4.47
N TYR A 30 -7.29 6.78 -4.36
CA TYR A 30 -8.36 5.78 -4.45
C TYR A 30 -8.00 4.52 -3.66
N CYS A 31 -9.03 3.77 -3.31
CA CYS A 31 -8.89 2.44 -2.71
C CYS A 31 -9.59 1.43 -3.60
N VAL A 32 -8.92 0.33 -3.94
CA VAL A 32 -9.55 -0.81 -4.61
C VAL A 32 -9.66 -1.95 -3.61
N ILE A 33 -10.86 -2.51 -3.47
CA ILE A 33 -11.12 -3.63 -2.57
C ILE A 33 -11.78 -4.78 -3.32
N GLY A 34 -11.37 -6.00 -2.97
CA GLY A 34 -12.01 -7.22 -3.39
C GLY A 34 -13.46 -7.30 -2.94
N ARG A 35 -14.33 -7.76 -3.82
CA ARG A 35 -15.74 -7.97 -3.49
C ARG A 35 -15.88 -8.91 -2.29
N SER A 36 -16.50 -8.43 -1.21
CA SER A 36 -16.71 -9.21 0.01
C SER A 36 -18.15 -9.73 0.08
N GLN A 37 -18.34 -10.87 0.74
CA GLN A 37 -19.66 -11.35 1.15
C GLN A 37 -20.24 -10.51 2.29
N SER A 38 -19.37 -9.84 3.06
CA SER A 38 -19.75 -9.01 4.20
C SER A 38 -19.46 -7.54 3.92
N ASN A 39 -20.47 -6.69 4.09
CA ASN A 39 -20.31 -5.25 3.88
C ASN A 39 -19.61 -4.53 5.05
N ASN A 40 -19.09 -5.27 6.03
CA ASN A 40 -18.49 -4.70 7.23
C ASN A 40 -17.22 -3.90 6.90
N VAL A 41 -16.32 -4.49 6.10
CA VAL A 41 -15.07 -3.84 5.70
C VAL A 41 -15.37 -2.65 4.78
N LEU A 42 -16.31 -2.80 3.84
CA LEU A 42 -16.68 -1.71 2.94
C LEU A 42 -17.26 -0.51 3.69
N LYS A 43 -18.20 -0.73 4.63
CA LYS A 43 -18.76 0.33 5.47
C LYS A 43 -17.70 1.00 6.33
N PHE A 44 -16.83 0.20 6.95
CA PHE A 44 -15.71 0.71 7.73
C PHE A 44 -14.82 1.63 6.88
N LEU A 45 -14.48 1.23 5.65
CA LEU A 45 -13.68 2.07 4.76
C LEU A 45 -14.44 3.34 4.35
N GLN A 46 -15.75 3.24 4.06
CA GLN A 46 -16.56 4.41 3.70
C GLN A 46 -16.71 5.42 4.83
N GLU A 47 -16.69 4.97 6.08
CA GLU A 47 -16.77 5.83 7.27
C GLU A 47 -15.43 6.51 7.59
N ASN A 48 -14.30 5.83 7.35
CA ASN A 48 -12.97 6.28 7.78
C ASN A 48 -12.13 6.89 6.65
N VAL A 49 -12.44 6.62 5.37
CA VAL A 49 -11.63 7.05 4.23
C VAL A 49 -12.40 8.01 3.33
N ALA A 50 -11.86 9.21 3.15
CA ALA A 50 -12.41 10.24 2.27
C ALA A 50 -11.90 10.14 0.82
N ILE A 51 -11.72 8.92 0.30
CA ILE A 51 -11.31 8.66 -1.10
C ILE A 51 -12.29 7.69 -1.75
N PRO A 52 -12.45 7.71 -3.10
CA PRO A 52 -13.29 6.73 -3.79
C PRO A 52 -12.83 5.30 -3.50
N ILE A 53 -13.76 4.48 -3.02
CA ILE A 53 -13.56 3.07 -2.76
C ILE A 53 -14.27 2.28 -3.86
N VAL A 54 -13.49 1.52 -4.62
CA VAL A 54 -13.97 0.69 -5.73
C VAL A 54 -13.99 -0.76 -5.27
N GLU A 55 -15.19 -1.30 -5.08
CA GLU A 55 -15.38 -2.73 -4.87
C GLU A 55 -15.41 -3.45 -6.22
N THR A 56 -14.47 -4.36 -6.45
CA THR A 56 -14.34 -5.10 -7.72
C THR A 56 -13.82 -6.52 -7.51
N THR A 57 -13.89 -7.32 -8.57
CA THR A 57 -13.10 -8.54 -8.72
C THR A 57 -12.10 -8.35 -9.86
N ILE A 58 -11.06 -9.18 -9.89
CA ILE A 58 -10.16 -9.29 -11.05
C ILE A 58 -10.21 -10.74 -11.49
N ASN A 59 -10.69 -11.02 -12.70
CA ASN A 59 -10.87 -12.38 -13.20
C ASN A 59 -11.77 -13.23 -12.27
N SER A 60 -12.83 -12.62 -11.70
CA SER A 60 -13.69 -13.23 -10.67
C SER A 60 -12.99 -13.64 -9.35
N ILE A 61 -11.74 -13.22 -9.15
CA ILE A 61 -10.97 -13.44 -7.92
C ILE A 61 -11.14 -12.23 -6.99
N ARG A 62 -11.26 -12.50 -5.69
CA ARG A 62 -11.45 -11.48 -4.64
C ARG A 62 -10.14 -10.88 -4.13
N SER A 63 -9.01 -11.56 -4.34
CA SER A 63 -7.68 -11.08 -3.94
C SER A 63 -7.18 -10.00 -4.90
N VAL A 64 -7.83 -8.83 -4.88
CA VAL A 64 -7.54 -7.74 -5.82
C VAL A 64 -6.19 -7.10 -5.52
N GLY A 65 -5.84 -6.93 -4.24
CA GLY A 65 -4.56 -6.33 -3.83
C GLY A 65 -3.32 -7.10 -4.31
N SER A 66 -3.39 -8.43 -4.43
CA SER A 66 -2.27 -9.22 -5.00
C SER A 66 -2.21 -9.19 -6.52
N GLN A 67 -3.31 -8.83 -7.19
CA GLN A 67 -3.42 -8.84 -8.65
C GLN A 67 -3.20 -7.45 -9.27
N CYS A 68 -3.51 -6.37 -8.55
CA CYS A 68 -3.31 -5.00 -9.04
C CYS A 68 -2.33 -4.22 -8.18
N ARG A 69 -1.64 -3.27 -8.79
CA ARG A 69 -0.84 -2.27 -8.07
C ARG A 69 -1.00 -0.92 -8.75
N GLY A 70 -0.99 0.16 -7.98
CA GLY A 70 -1.10 1.50 -8.51
C GLY A 70 -0.65 2.55 -7.51
N ASN A 71 -0.52 3.76 -8.02
CA ASN A 71 -0.21 4.96 -7.25
C ASN A 71 -1.28 6.02 -7.53
N ARG A 72 -1.04 7.29 -7.16
CA ARG A 72 -2.02 8.35 -7.42
C ARG A 72 -2.31 8.62 -8.91
N HIS A 73 -1.40 8.21 -9.80
CA HIS A 73 -1.45 8.54 -11.24
C HIS A 73 -2.06 7.43 -12.08
N GLY A 74 -1.91 6.17 -11.66
CA GLY A 74 -2.37 5.04 -12.48
C GLY A 74 -2.57 3.75 -11.70
N LEU A 75 -3.39 2.88 -12.29
CA LEU A 75 -3.67 1.54 -11.80
C LEU A 75 -3.30 0.51 -12.86
N LEU A 76 -2.45 -0.42 -12.48
CA LEU A 76 -2.04 -1.55 -13.29
C LEU A 76 -2.89 -2.78 -12.95
N VAL A 77 -3.44 -3.38 -13.98
CA VAL A 77 -4.27 -4.59 -13.88
C VAL A 77 -3.74 -5.68 -14.81
N PRO A 78 -3.87 -6.96 -14.44
CA PRO A 78 -3.33 -8.06 -15.24
C PRO A 78 -4.18 -8.27 -16.50
N HIS A 79 -3.63 -8.96 -17.50
CA HIS A 79 -4.34 -9.24 -18.76
C HIS A 79 -5.61 -10.10 -18.58
N THR A 80 -5.70 -10.85 -17.48
CA THR A 80 -6.78 -11.80 -17.17
C THR A 80 -8.09 -11.12 -16.75
N ILE A 81 -8.04 -9.83 -16.47
CA ILE A 81 -9.21 -9.04 -16.07
C ILE A 81 -10.24 -8.93 -17.20
N THR A 82 -11.52 -8.95 -16.85
CA THR A 82 -12.61 -8.85 -17.82
C THR A 82 -12.86 -7.41 -18.24
N ASP A 83 -13.43 -7.21 -19.44
CA ASP A 83 -13.79 -5.87 -19.93
C ASP A 83 -14.81 -5.18 -19.02
N GLN A 84 -15.74 -5.95 -18.45
CA GLN A 84 -16.75 -5.44 -17.51
C GLN A 84 -16.12 -4.91 -16.22
N GLU A 85 -15.16 -5.65 -15.64
CA GLU A 85 -14.42 -5.23 -14.44
C GLU A 85 -13.63 -3.94 -14.71
N ILE A 86 -12.99 -3.82 -15.87
CA ILE A 86 -12.25 -2.59 -16.22
C ILE A 86 -13.16 -1.40 -16.44
N MET A 87 -14.29 -1.59 -17.10
CA MET A 87 -15.26 -0.50 -17.26
C MET A 87 -15.78 -0.04 -15.90
N HIS A 88 -16.06 -0.98 -14.99
CA HIS A 88 -16.47 -0.66 -13.62
C HIS A 88 -15.41 0.14 -12.85
N ILE A 89 -14.14 -0.29 -12.93
CA ILE A 89 -13.01 0.41 -12.30
C ILE A 89 -12.85 1.82 -12.89
N ARG A 90 -12.88 1.97 -14.21
CA ARG A 90 -12.74 3.27 -14.89
C ARG A 90 -13.88 4.24 -14.56
N ASN A 91 -15.10 3.74 -14.43
CA ASN A 91 -16.25 4.58 -14.09
C ASN A 91 -16.24 5.02 -12.62
N SER A 92 -15.55 4.28 -11.75
CA SER A 92 -15.52 4.54 -10.30
C SER A 92 -14.28 5.32 -9.85
N LEU A 93 -13.20 5.30 -10.64
CA LEU A 93 -11.98 6.03 -10.37
C LEU A 93 -12.05 7.49 -10.86
N PRO A 94 -11.27 8.40 -10.27
CA PRO A 94 -11.10 9.75 -10.80
C PRO A 94 -10.56 9.73 -12.24
N GLU A 95 -10.95 10.72 -13.05
CA GLU A 95 -10.55 10.82 -14.47
C GLU A 95 -9.02 10.96 -14.65
N ASP A 96 -8.33 11.45 -13.62
CA ASP A 96 -6.87 11.61 -13.61
C ASP A 96 -6.11 10.27 -13.55
N VAL A 97 -6.77 9.18 -13.15
CA VAL A 97 -6.12 7.88 -12.93
C VAL A 97 -6.16 7.03 -14.19
N VAL A 98 -4.99 6.73 -14.75
CA VAL A 98 -4.88 5.90 -15.95
C VAL A 98 -4.93 4.42 -15.59
N VAL A 99 -5.98 3.72 -16.04
CA VAL A 99 -6.11 2.27 -15.87
C VAL A 99 -5.60 1.53 -17.10
N ARG A 100 -4.52 0.75 -16.93
CA ARG A 100 -3.86 0.02 -18.02
C ARG A 100 -3.72 -1.47 -17.73
N ARG A 101 -4.00 -2.30 -18.75
CA ARG A 101 -3.72 -3.73 -18.73
C ARG A 101 -2.25 -3.97 -19.05
N ILE A 102 -1.61 -4.83 -18.28
CA ILE A 102 -0.27 -5.35 -18.58
C ILE A 102 -0.40 -6.81 -19.02
N GLU A 103 0.17 -7.11 -20.18
CA GLU A 103 0.31 -8.48 -20.69
C GLU A 103 1.60 -9.07 -20.15
N GLU A 104 1.50 -9.75 -19.02
CA GLU A 104 2.65 -10.39 -18.41
C GLU A 104 2.42 -11.83 -18.00
N ARG A 105 3.50 -12.62 -17.99
CA ARG A 105 3.45 -14.00 -17.50
C ARG A 105 3.24 -14.07 -16.00
N LEU A 106 3.79 -13.09 -15.28
CA LEU A 106 3.61 -12.92 -13.84
C LEU A 106 2.29 -12.19 -13.58
N ASN A 107 1.21 -12.96 -13.46
CA ASN A 107 -0.15 -12.41 -13.33
C ASN A 107 -0.40 -11.63 -12.01
N ALA A 108 0.37 -11.91 -10.95
CA ALA A 108 0.20 -11.25 -9.65
C ALA A 108 0.98 -9.93 -9.59
N LEU A 109 0.49 -8.88 -10.28
CA LEU A 109 1.16 -7.58 -10.36
C LEU A 109 1.40 -6.97 -8.97
N GLY A 110 0.49 -7.19 -8.02
CA GLY A 110 0.61 -6.71 -6.65
C GLY A 110 1.76 -7.34 -5.85
N ASN A 111 2.21 -8.54 -6.25
CA ASN A 111 3.32 -9.24 -5.60
C ASN A 111 4.68 -8.88 -6.22
N VAL A 112 4.69 -8.53 -7.51
CA VAL A 112 5.92 -8.28 -8.29
C VAL A 112 6.26 -6.80 -8.43
N ILE A 113 5.31 -5.91 -8.12
CA ILE A 113 5.48 -4.44 -8.19
C ILE A 113 5.19 -3.86 -6.80
N LEU A 114 6.13 -3.04 -6.32
CA LEU A 114 5.98 -2.20 -5.15
C LEU A 114 6.17 -0.75 -5.57
N CYS A 115 5.20 0.13 -5.34
CA CYS A 115 5.26 1.51 -5.81
C CYS A 115 4.79 2.51 -4.76
N ASN A 116 5.35 3.71 -4.84
CA ASN A 116 4.82 4.94 -4.24
C ASN A 116 4.54 5.98 -5.34
N ASP A 117 4.37 7.26 -5.00
CA ASP A 117 4.08 8.31 -5.98
C ASP A 117 5.32 8.81 -6.75
N HIS A 118 6.52 8.36 -6.40
CA HIS A 118 7.79 8.84 -6.97
C HIS A 118 8.62 7.73 -7.64
N ILE A 119 8.57 6.53 -7.08
CA ILE A 119 9.44 5.39 -7.38
C ILE A 119 8.62 4.09 -7.37
N ALA A 120 8.98 3.16 -8.24
CA ALA A 120 8.53 1.78 -8.22
C ALA A 120 9.71 0.81 -8.24
N ILE A 121 9.64 -0.23 -7.41
CA ILE A 121 10.52 -1.38 -7.45
C ILE A 121 9.77 -2.52 -8.13
N ILE A 122 10.45 -3.18 -9.05
CA ILE A 122 9.91 -4.29 -9.82
C ILE A 122 10.80 -5.53 -9.72
N HIS A 123 10.18 -6.69 -9.90
CA HIS A 123 10.87 -7.97 -10.04
C HIS A 123 11.88 -7.95 -11.21
N GLY A 124 13.07 -8.54 -11.01
CA GLY A 124 14.16 -8.51 -12.01
C GLY A 124 13.81 -9.14 -13.37
N ASP A 125 13.00 -10.20 -13.35
CA ASP A 125 12.57 -10.96 -14.54
C ASP A 125 11.42 -10.31 -15.35
N LEU A 126 10.98 -9.09 -15.03
CA LEU A 126 9.97 -8.40 -15.83
C LEU A 126 10.53 -7.95 -17.19
N ASP A 127 9.70 -8.08 -18.23
CA ASP A 127 10.09 -7.68 -19.59
C ASP A 127 10.26 -6.16 -19.66
N LYS A 128 11.14 -5.69 -20.56
CA LYS A 128 11.40 -4.25 -20.72
C LYS A 128 10.17 -3.48 -21.20
N GLU A 129 9.34 -4.11 -22.04
CA GLU A 129 8.09 -3.52 -22.52
C GLU A 129 7.13 -3.24 -21.36
N SER A 130 7.03 -4.17 -20.41
CA SER A 130 6.22 -4.01 -19.20
C SER A 130 6.80 -2.97 -18.26
N GLU A 131 8.13 -2.92 -18.11
CA GLU A 131 8.79 -1.86 -17.34
C GLU A 131 8.48 -0.46 -17.91
N ASP A 132 8.56 -0.30 -19.23
CA ASP A 132 8.28 0.97 -19.90
C ASP A 132 6.80 1.37 -19.72
N LEU A 133 5.87 0.40 -19.83
CA LEU A 133 4.46 0.61 -19.54
C LEU A 133 4.20 1.03 -18.09
N ILE A 134 4.88 0.40 -17.12
CA ILE A 134 4.77 0.75 -15.69
C ILE A 134 5.24 2.19 -15.49
N ARG A 135 6.38 2.56 -16.09
CA ARG A 135 6.96 3.90 -16.00
C ARG A 135 6.01 4.97 -16.54
N ASP A 136 5.40 4.70 -17.70
CA ASP A 136 4.51 5.65 -18.37
C ASP A 136 3.16 5.81 -17.64
N VAL A 137 2.60 4.71 -17.13
CA VAL A 137 1.28 4.72 -16.47
C VAL A 137 1.36 5.29 -15.06
N LEU A 138 2.36 4.87 -14.28
CA LEU A 138 2.53 5.34 -12.90
C LEU A 138 3.27 6.68 -12.84
N GLN A 139 3.97 7.09 -13.89
CA GLN A 139 4.78 8.33 -13.93
C GLN A 139 5.86 8.38 -12.84
N VAL A 140 6.50 7.24 -12.58
CA VAL A 140 7.52 7.06 -11.52
C VAL A 140 8.81 6.47 -12.07
N HIS A 141 9.91 6.68 -11.36
CA HIS A 141 11.17 6.01 -11.67
C HIS A 141 11.07 4.52 -11.31
N VAL A 142 11.43 3.64 -12.25
CA VAL A 142 11.33 2.19 -12.05
C VAL A 142 12.73 1.62 -11.82
N TYR A 143 12.90 0.85 -10.75
CA TYR A 143 14.13 0.15 -10.41
C TYR A 143 13.90 -1.36 -10.32
N ARG A 144 14.84 -2.13 -10.88
CA ARG A 144 14.89 -3.59 -10.73
C ARG A 144 15.78 -3.91 -9.54
N GLN A 145 15.17 -4.20 -8.39
CA GLN A 145 15.89 -4.50 -7.16
C GLN A 145 15.13 -5.57 -6.36
N ASN A 146 15.86 -6.45 -5.69
CA ASN A 146 15.26 -7.47 -4.82
C ASN A 146 15.31 -7.01 -3.36
N ILE A 147 14.33 -7.45 -2.56
CA ILE A 147 14.34 -7.21 -1.11
C ILE A 147 15.00 -8.42 -0.44
N GLY A 148 16.30 -8.31 -0.17
CA GLY A 148 17.09 -9.42 0.36
C GLY A 148 17.24 -10.55 -0.65
N GLN A 149 16.86 -11.78 -0.26
CA GLN A 149 16.95 -12.97 -1.13
C GLN A 149 15.68 -13.23 -1.94
N GLU A 150 14.58 -12.54 -1.61
CA GLU A 150 13.28 -12.80 -2.22
C GLU A 150 13.02 -11.83 -3.37
N PRO A 151 12.60 -12.33 -4.54
CA PRO A 151 12.38 -11.47 -5.70
C PRO A 151 10.96 -10.86 -5.71
N LEU A 152 10.05 -11.33 -4.85
CA LEU A 152 8.67 -10.84 -4.73
C LEU A 152 8.58 -9.56 -3.87
N VAL A 153 8.96 -8.44 -4.45
CA VAL A 153 9.06 -7.15 -3.75
C VAL A 153 7.75 -6.66 -3.13
N GLY A 154 6.60 -6.92 -3.77
CA GLY A 154 5.29 -6.49 -3.28
C GLY A 154 4.73 -7.37 -2.15
N THR A 155 5.15 -8.63 -2.06
CA THR A 155 4.75 -9.53 -0.96
C THR A 155 5.54 -9.22 0.31
N PHE A 156 6.82 -8.93 0.16
CA PHE A 156 7.78 -8.78 1.26
C PHE A 156 8.07 -7.34 1.66
N GLY A 157 7.49 -6.37 0.95
CA GLY A 157 7.62 -4.94 1.24
C GLY A 157 6.29 -4.21 1.20
N ALA A 158 6.16 -3.20 2.05
CA ALA A 158 5.11 -2.20 1.98
C ALA A 158 5.74 -0.82 1.97
N LEU A 159 5.24 0.08 1.12
CA LEU A 159 5.86 1.36 0.82
C LEU A 159 4.78 2.45 0.81
N ASN A 160 5.07 3.58 1.45
CA ASN A 160 4.36 4.85 1.23
C ASN A 160 5.38 5.94 0.81
N ASN A 161 4.97 7.21 0.76
CA ASN A 161 5.90 8.28 0.39
C ASN A 161 6.88 8.68 1.53
N GLN A 162 6.63 8.26 2.76
CA GLN A 162 7.44 8.60 3.96
C GLN A 162 8.43 7.50 4.35
N GLY A 163 8.09 6.24 4.11
CA GLY A 163 8.82 5.09 4.61
C GLY A 163 8.44 3.77 3.96
N MET A 164 9.27 2.77 4.24
CA MET A 164 9.14 1.41 3.74
C MET A 164 9.34 0.41 4.87
N LEU A 165 8.40 -0.53 4.97
CA LEU A 165 8.55 -1.69 5.84
C LEU A 165 8.93 -2.90 5.00
N VAL A 166 10.02 -3.57 5.38
CA VAL A 166 10.54 -4.74 4.67
C VAL A 166 10.57 -5.98 5.56
N HIS A 167 10.73 -7.13 4.91
CA HIS A 167 10.94 -8.43 5.53
C HIS A 167 11.98 -8.40 6.67
N PRO A 168 11.74 -9.10 7.79
CA PRO A 168 12.59 -9.05 9.00
C PRO A 168 14.01 -9.56 8.78
N PHE A 169 14.23 -10.49 7.84
CA PHE A 169 15.55 -11.06 7.57
C PHE A 169 16.37 -10.29 6.53
N THR A 170 15.90 -9.10 6.12
CA THR A 170 16.67 -8.24 5.20
C THR A 170 17.92 -7.70 5.90
N SER A 171 19.09 -7.83 5.27
CA SER A 171 20.35 -7.35 5.83
C SER A 171 20.33 -5.84 6.02
N THR A 172 21.06 -5.34 7.02
CA THR A 172 21.17 -3.90 7.28
C THR A 172 21.86 -3.15 6.14
N GLU A 173 22.71 -3.83 5.36
CA GLU A 173 23.32 -3.30 4.14
C GLU A 173 22.25 -3.08 3.06
N CYS A 174 21.42 -4.09 2.79
CA CYS A 174 20.33 -3.98 1.81
C CYS A 174 19.29 -2.92 2.23
N GLN A 175 19.00 -2.79 3.53
CA GLN A 175 18.13 -1.72 4.03
C GLN A 175 18.69 -0.32 3.75
N LYS A 176 20.01 -0.13 3.89
CA LYS A 176 20.67 1.15 3.57
C LYS A 176 20.66 1.44 2.08
N GLU A 177 20.96 0.44 1.25
CA GLU A 177 20.90 0.57 -0.21
C GLU A 177 19.49 0.96 -0.68
N LEU A 178 18.45 0.32 -0.14
CA LEU A 178 17.06 0.66 -0.45
C LEU A 178 16.69 2.05 0.05
N SER A 179 17.16 2.45 1.25
CA SER A 179 16.92 3.77 1.81
C SER A 179 17.56 4.89 0.97
N GLU A 180 18.79 4.68 0.52
CA GLU A 180 19.50 5.61 -0.37
C GLU A 180 18.85 5.70 -1.76
N LEU A 181 18.36 4.57 -2.29
CA LEU A 181 17.72 4.52 -3.60
C LEU A 181 16.31 5.13 -3.60
N LEU A 182 15.55 4.91 -2.52
CA LEU A 182 14.17 5.35 -2.42
C LEU A 182 14.02 6.74 -1.78
N GLU A 183 15.07 7.24 -1.15
CA GLU A 183 15.06 8.47 -0.34
C GLU A 183 14.03 8.43 0.81
N VAL A 184 13.65 7.23 1.29
CA VAL A 184 12.72 7.04 2.40
C VAL A 184 13.31 6.14 3.48
N ASN A 185 12.79 6.25 4.71
CA ASN A 185 13.25 5.40 5.81
C ASN A 185 12.81 3.95 5.60
N VAL A 186 13.77 3.02 5.55
CA VAL A 186 13.52 1.58 5.40
C VAL A 186 13.77 0.88 6.73
N VAL A 187 12.77 0.16 7.23
CA VAL A 187 12.87 -0.60 8.47
C VAL A 187 12.42 -2.04 8.24
N ALA A 188 13.14 -3.00 8.83
CA ALA A 188 12.74 -4.39 8.82
C ALA A 188 11.79 -4.70 9.99
N GLY A 189 10.69 -5.41 9.71
CA GLY A 189 9.72 -5.77 10.73
C GLY A 189 8.79 -6.90 10.32
N THR A 190 7.97 -7.37 11.26
CA THR A 190 6.96 -8.40 11.04
C THR A 190 5.56 -7.83 11.15
N ILE A 191 4.59 -8.61 10.69
CA ILE A 191 3.18 -8.27 10.82
C ILE A 191 2.36 -9.48 11.27
N ASN A 192 1.14 -9.29 11.77
CA ASN A 192 0.23 -10.40 12.13
C ASN A 192 0.80 -11.38 13.17
N GLY A 193 1.62 -10.90 14.11
CA GLY A 193 2.21 -11.73 15.15
C GLY A 193 3.42 -12.54 14.67
N GLY A 194 4.30 -11.91 13.88
CA GLY A 194 5.55 -12.53 13.43
C GLY A 194 5.54 -13.07 11.99
N SER A 195 4.52 -12.75 11.18
CA SER A 195 4.50 -13.10 9.76
C SER A 195 5.57 -12.29 8.99
N PRO A 196 6.37 -12.94 8.14
CA PRO A 196 7.35 -12.28 7.29
C PRO A 196 6.73 -11.57 6.07
N CYS A 197 5.50 -11.91 5.69
CA CYS A 197 4.83 -11.36 4.50
C CYS A 197 4.22 -9.99 4.77
N VAL A 198 5.07 -8.96 4.82
CA VAL A 198 4.68 -7.58 5.16
C VAL A 198 3.60 -7.03 4.22
N GLY A 199 3.84 -7.06 2.91
CA GLY A 199 2.93 -6.45 1.92
C GLY A 199 1.56 -7.12 1.82
N GLY A 200 1.46 -8.39 2.24
CA GLY A 200 0.18 -9.07 2.40
C GLY A 200 -0.59 -8.64 3.66
N GLY A 201 0.11 -8.23 4.73
CA GLY A 201 -0.50 -7.92 6.03
C GLY A 201 -0.85 -6.45 6.26
N VAL A 202 -0.21 -5.52 5.54
CA VAL A 202 -0.44 -4.08 5.67
C VAL A 202 -0.66 -3.40 4.33
N VAL A 203 -1.56 -2.43 4.33
CA VAL A 203 -1.64 -1.40 3.29
C VAL A 203 -1.54 -0.05 3.95
N ALA A 204 -0.76 0.84 3.36
CA ALA A 204 -0.51 2.17 3.89
C ALA A 204 -0.60 3.20 2.77
N ASN A 205 -1.12 4.36 3.10
CA ASN A 205 -0.96 5.59 2.34
C ASN A 205 -0.28 6.64 3.25
N ASP A 206 -0.27 7.91 2.85
CA ASP A 206 0.45 8.94 3.62
C ASP A 206 -0.25 9.36 4.93
N TRP A 207 -1.51 8.99 5.14
CA TRP A 207 -2.31 9.39 6.31
C TRP A 207 -3.09 8.23 6.94
N MET A 208 -2.90 7.00 6.51
CA MET A 208 -3.65 5.86 7.01
C MET A 208 -2.85 4.60 6.81
N CYS A 209 -2.87 3.77 7.83
CA CYS A 209 -2.40 2.40 7.74
C CYS A 209 -3.50 1.45 8.17
N ILE A 210 -3.70 0.39 7.40
CA ILE A 210 -4.63 -0.68 7.69
C ILE A 210 -3.81 -1.98 7.75
N ALA A 211 -3.77 -2.58 8.94
CA ALA A 211 -3.04 -3.81 9.21
C ALA A 211 -3.97 -4.93 9.68
N GLY A 212 -3.50 -6.18 9.59
CA GLY A 212 -4.31 -7.35 9.97
C GLY A 212 -4.66 -7.37 11.45
N ILE A 213 -5.82 -7.95 11.79
CA ILE A 213 -6.33 -8.03 13.17
C ILE A 213 -5.37 -8.71 14.16
N LYS A 214 -4.51 -9.60 13.67
CA LYS A 214 -3.50 -10.33 14.47
C LYS A 214 -2.25 -9.51 14.76
N THR A 215 -2.12 -8.31 14.17
CA THR A 215 -0.93 -7.46 14.35
C THR A 215 -0.85 -6.98 15.80
N THR A 216 0.30 -7.19 16.42
CA THR A 216 0.52 -6.85 17.82
C THR A 216 0.67 -5.34 18.02
N ASN A 217 0.49 -4.86 19.25
CA ASN A 217 0.69 -3.43 19.57
C ASN A 217 2.13 -2.97 19.30
N VAL A 218 3.11 -3.85 19.49
CA VAL A 218 4.52 -3.53 19.24
C VAL A 218 4.76 -3.39 17.73
N GLU A 219 4.23 -4.31 16.92
CA GLU A 219 4.32 -4.22 15.45
C GLU A 219 3.62 -2.96 14.92
N MET A 220 2.43 -2.62 15.43
CA MET A 220 1.73 -1.39 15.03
C MET A 220 2.52 -0.12 15.36
N ALA A 221 3.15 -0.04 16.54
CA ALA A 221 3.96 1.12 16.90
C ALA A 221 5.17 1.30 15.97
N VAL A 222 5.75 0.19 15.49
CA VAL A 222 6.81 0.23 14.47
C VAL A 222 6.25 0.73 13.14
N ILE A 223 5.11 0.18 12.69
CA ILE A 223 4.45 0.57 11.44
C ILE A 223 4.10 2.07 11.43
N GLU A 224 3.52 2.57 12.52
CA GLU A 224 3.17 3.99 12.70
C GLU A 224 4.41 4.89 12.64
N GLY A 225 5.52 4.48 13.25
CA GLY A 225 6.77 5.22 13.21
C GLY A 225 7.47 5.18 11.84
N VAL A 226 7.34 4.08 11.09
CA VAL A 226 7.95 3.93 9.75
C VAL A 226 7.21 4.79 8.73
N PHE A 227 5.89 4.75 8.74
CA PHE A 227 5.07 5.46 7.77
C PHE A 227 4.77 6.92 8.16
N ASP A 228 5.39 7.41 9.23
CA ASP A 228 5.16 8.73 9.85
C ASP A 228 3.67 9.06 10.02
N LEU A 229 2.92 8.08 10.51
CA LEU A 229 1.49 8.21 10.81
C LEU A 229 1.25 8.79 12.21
N THR A 230 2.33 9.24 12.87
CA THR A 230 2.28 10.05 14.07
C THR A 230 1.89 11.48 13.74
N GLY A 231 0.66 11.67 13.28
CA GLY A 231 0.09 13.01 13.20
C GLY A 231 -0.11 13.53 14.60
N ASP A 232 0.54 14.65 14.87
CA ASP A 232 0.06 15.70 15.75
C ASP A 232 -0.34 15.32 17.19
N GLN A 233 -0.15 14.10 17.68
CA GLN A 233 -0.15 13.88 19.14
C GLN A 233 0.99 14.69 19.76
N ASP A 234 2.11 14.81 19.06
CA ASP A 234 3.24 15.64 19.49
C ASP A 234 2.97 17.14 19.28
N LEU A 235 2.17 17.56 18.29
CA LEU A 235 1.82 18.97 18.08
C LEU A 235 0.65 19.44 18.97
N GLU A 236 -0.34 18.59 19.25
CA GLU A 236 -1.35 18.83 20.30
C GLU A 236 -0.70 18.80 21.68
N ALA A 237 0.21 17.86 21.96
CA ALA A 237 0.98 17.86 23.21
C ALA A 237 1.87 19.11 23.32
N ARG A 238 2.56 19.52 22.24
CA ARG A 238 3.31 20.78 22.19
C ARG A 238 2.41 22.01 22.29
N ARG A 239 1.23 22.03 21.65
CA ARG A 239 0.26 23.14 21.78
C ARG A 239 -0.29 23.22 23.20
N ARG A 240 -0.66 22.10 23.81
CA ARG A 240 -1.10 22.05 25.21
C ARG A 240 0.04 22.48 26.15
N ALA A 241 1.26 22.03 25.91
CA ALA A 241 2.43 22.45 26.70
C ALA A 241 2.76 23.96 26.54
N ILE A 242 2.62 24.52 25.34
CA ILE A 242 2.81 25.96 25.10
C ILE A 242 1.69 26.78 25.74
N VAL A 243 0.43 26.32 25.65
CA VAL A 243 -0.71 27.00 26.29
C VAL A 243 -0.58 26.98 27.82
N ASP A 244 -0.19 25.85 28.42
CA ASP A 244 0.07 25.76 29.86
C ASP A 244 1.27 26.62 30.32
N ALA A 245 2.26 26.84 29.46
CA ALA A 245 3.40 27.72 29.75
C ALA A 245 3.07 29.22 29.65
N ILE A 246 2.06 29.61 28.86
CA ILE A 246 1.63 31.02 28.70
C ILE A 246 0.59 31.41 29.78
N VAL A 247 -0.13 30.44 30.34
CA VAL A 247 -1.16 30.64 31.38
C VAL A 247 -0.58 30.68 32.81
N ARG A 248 0.75 30.60 32.96
CA ARG A 248 1.47 30.88 34.21
C ARG A 248 2.16 32.25 34.18
#